data_AF-A0A3R9ZMB0-F1
#
_entry.id   AF-A0A3R9ZMB0-F1
#
_cell.length_a   1.000
_cell.length_b   1.000
_cell.length_c   1.000
_cell.angle_alpha   90.00
_cell.angle_beta   90.00
_cell.angle_gamma   90.00
#
_symmetry.space_group_name_H-M   'P 1'
#
loop_
_entity.id
_entity.type
_entity.pdbx_description
1 polymer ?
#
loop_
_entity_poly.entity_id
_entity_poly.type
_entity_poly.pdbx_seq_one_letter_code
_entity_poly.pdbx_strand_id
1 'polypeptide(L)'
;RQYKEQIITDFLESYYADMYEVEKLHIGDKFENADMDYIIDLKRKIFEKYWHNHESYYQPCSMGGDAHFDWEKASDIKLYEKGDDFQQLFLVSITYQGIFKHIKIYMIEYKDGKLGIQHEFFEVI
;
A
#
# COMPACT_ATOMS: atom_id res chain seq x y z
N ARG A 1 -14.28 -6.00 16.86
CA ARG A 1 -14.19 -6.38 15.43
C ARG A 1 -14.22 -5.14 14.55
N GLN A 2 -15.32 -4.38 14.54
CA GLN A 2 -15.47 -3.12 13.77
C GLN A 2 -14.34 -2.10 13.99
N TYR A 3 -13.85 -1.95 15.23
CA TYR A 3 -12.73 -1.04 15.54
C TYR A 3 -11.39 -1.48 14.91
N LYS A 4 -11.11 -2.80 14.85
CA LYS A 4 -9.88 -3.32 14.22
C LYS A 4 -9.94 -3.13 12.70
N GLU A 5 -11.09 -3.43 12.10
CA GLU A 5 -11.33 -3.21 10.66
C GLU A 5 -11.11 -1.75 10.29
N GLN A 6 -11.63 -0.81 11.08
CA GLN A 6 -11.43 0.61 10.85
C GLN A 6 -9.97 1.03 10.99
N ILE A 7 -9.29 0.69 12.08
CA ILE A 7 -7.86 1.02 12.28
C ILE A 7 -7.00 0.53 11.11
N ILE A 8 -7.22 -0.71 10.68
CA ILE A 8 -6.42 -1.33 9.62
C ILE A 8 -6.73 -0.69 8.27
N THR A 9 -7.99 -0.33 8.03
CA THR A 9 -8.41 0.38 6.82
C THR A 9 -7.82 1.79 6.79
N ASP A 10 -7.91 2.55 7.88
CA ASP A 10 -7.35 3.90 8.01
C ASP A 10 -5.82 3.90 7.82
N PHE A 11 -5.15 2.85 8.30
CA PHE A 11 -3.71 2.63 8.08
C PHE A 11 -3.38 2.47 6.58
N LEU A 12 -4.12 1.63 5.86
CA LEU A 12 -3.93 1.43 4.42
C LEU A 12 -4.32 2.66 3.61
N GLU A 13 -5.39 3.35 3.97
CA GLU A 13 -5.80 4.62 3.36
C GLU A 13 -4.70 5.67 3.51
N SER A 14 -4.09 5.78 4.69
CA SER A 14 -2.97 6.68 4.93
C SER A 14 -1.74 6.32 4.09
N TYR A 15 -1.43 5.02 3.94
CA TYR A 15 -0.36 4.56 3.07
C TYR A 15 -0.63 4.93 1.61
N TYR A 16 -1.85 4.70 1.13
CA TYR A 16 -2.27 5.04 -0.23
C TYR A 16 -2.22 6.56 -0.47
N ALA A 17 -2.71 7.36 0.47
CA ALA A 17 -2.66 8.82 0.38
C ALA A 17 -1.22 9.35 0.24
N ASP A 18 -0.31 8.90 1.11
CA ASP A 18 1.11 9.32 1.04
C ASP A 18 1.75 8.93 -0.30
N MET A 19 1.51 7.70 -0.79
CA MET A 19 2.01 7.25 -2.10
C MET A 19 1.40 8.05 -3.25
N TYR A 20 0.10 8.31 -3.18
CA TYR A 20 -0.65 9.04 -4.20
C TYR A 20 -0.17 10.48 -4.34
N GLU A 21 0.13 11.17 -3.22
CA GLU A 21 0.72 12.51 -3.27
C GLU A 21 2.05 12.54 -4.02
N VAL A 22 2.90 11.53 -3.81
CA VAL A 22 4.17 11.42 -4.54
C VAL A 22 3.95 11.14 -6.03
N GLU A 23 3.03 10.24 -6.37
CA GLU A 23 2.73 9.92 -7.78
C GLU A 23 2.12 11.09 -8.55
N LYS A 24 1.34 11.95 -7.88
CA LYS A 24 0.77 13.16 -8.49
C LYS A 24 1.81 14.19 -8.91
N LEU A 25 3.01 14.16 -8.33
CA LEU A 25 4.07 15.13 -8.66
C LEU A 25 4.46 15.07 -10.14
N HIS A 26 4.25 13.94 -10.81
CA HIS A 26 4.72 13.69 -12.18
C HIS A 26 3.62 13.25 -13.17
N ILE A 27 2.33 13.52 -12.92
CA ILE A 27 1.28 13.18 -13.89
C ILE A 27 1.26 14.22 -15.04
N GLY A 28 1.10 13.75 -16.29
CA GLY A 28 0.98 14.60 -17.49
C GLY A 28 2.31 15.13 -18.02
N ASP A 29 2.32 16.32 -18.63
CA ASP A 29 3.51 16.96 -19.26
C ASP A 29 4.72 17.13 -18.33
N LYS A 30 4.51 17.00 -17.01
CA LYS A 30 5.57 17.02 -16.00
C LYS A 30 6.36 15.71 -15.94
N PHE A 31 5.83 14.59 -16.45
CA PHE A 31 6.48 13.28 -16.40
C PHE A 31 7.80 13.27 -17.18
N GLU A 32 7.81 13.81 -18.40
CA GLU A 32 9.01 13.86 -19.26
C GLU A 32 10.14 14.71 -18.65
N ASN A 33 9.80 15.58 -17.71
CA ASN A 33 10.72 16.49 -17.03
C ASN A 33 10.94 16.14 -15.55
N ALA A 34 10.40 15.00 -15.07
CA ALA A 34 10.47 14.61 -13.67
C ALA A 34 11.86 14.07 -13.30
N ASP A 35 12.35 14.47 -12.13
CA ASP A 35 13.53 13.84 -11.52
C ASP A 35 13.13 12.48 -10.94
N MET A 36 13.38 11.43 -11.72
CA MET A 36 12.96 10.06 -11.39
C MET A 36 13.60 9.54 -10.10
N ASP A 37 14.86 9.89 -9.86
CA ASP A 37 15.60 9.43 -8.67
C ASP A 37 15.02 10.09 -7.40
N TYR A 38 14.69 11.38 -7.48
CA TYR A 38 14.01 12.08 -6.40
C TYR A 38 12.66 11.44 -6.03
N ILE A 39 11.85 11.06 -7.03
CA ILE A 39 10.55 10.41 -6.79
C ILE A 39 10.73 9.03 -6.15
N ILE A 40 11.67 8.23 -6.66
CA ILE A 40 11.98 6.92 -6.08
C ILE A 40 12.41 7.07 -4.62
N ASP A 41 13.22 8.07 -4.30
CA ASP A 41 13.65 8.35 -2.93
C ASP A 41 12.50 8.78 -2.01
N LEU A 42 11.52 9.54 -2.51
CA LEU A 42 10.30 9.84 -1.76
C LEU A 42 9.47 8.59 -1.49
N LYS A 43 9.26 7.74 -2.51
CA LYS A 43 8.56 6.45 -2.35
C LYS A 43 9.27 5.54 -1.35
N ARG A 44 10.61 5.51 -1.35
CA ARG A 44 11.41 4.76 -0.37
C ARG A 44 11.20 5.26 1.06
N LYS A 45 11.10 6.57 1.30
CA LYS A 45 10.78 7.10 2.64
C LYS A 45 9.41 6.66 3.13
N ILE A 46 8.43 6.57 2.23
CA ILE A 46 7.10 6.04 2.54
C ILE A 46 7.18 4.54 2.81
N PHE A 47 7.95 3.79 2.02
CA PHE A 47 8.21 2.37 2.26
C PHE A 47 8.75 2.12 3.68
N GLU A 48 9.80 2.82 4.10
CA GLU A 48 10.36 2.75 5.47
C GLU A 48 9.33 3.10 6.57
N LYS A 49 8.36 3.97 6.24
CA LYS A 49 7.31 4.37 7.18
C LYS A 49 6.26 3.28 7.37
N TYR A 50 5.81 2.63 6.30
CA TYR A 50 4.62 1.75 6.32
C TYR A 50 4.94 0.24 6.22
N TRP A 51 6.11 -0.15 5.78
CA TRP A 51 6.50 -1.56 5.65
C TRP A 51 7.32 -2.01 6.85
N HIS A 52 7.08 -3.24 7.29
CA HIS A 52 7.97 -3.92 8.23
C HIS A 52 8.96 -4.83 7.49
N ASN A 53 8.55 -5.37 6.35
CA ASN A 53 9.40 -6.18 5.49
C ASN A 53 10.19 -5.31 4.52
N HIS A 54 11.52 -5.25 4.70
CA HIS A 54 12.41 -4.39 3.91
C HIS A 54 13.24 -5.16 2.87
N GLU A 55 12.83 -6.39 2.54
CA GLU A 55 13.43 -7.17 1.46
C GLU A 55 13.42 -6.37 0.14
N SER A 56 14.51 -6.47 -0.62
CA SER A 56 14.74 -5.67 -1.83
C SER A 56 13.63 -5.83 -2.88
N TYR A 57 12.93 -6.96 -2.87
CA TYR A 57 11.79 -7.23 -3.74
C TYR A 57 10.64 -6.21 -3.60
N TYR A 58 10.37 -5.68 -2.40
CA TYR A 58 9.28 -4.71 -2.19
C TYR A 58 9.72 -3.25 -2.31
N GLN A 59 11.03 -3.00 -2.38
CA GLN A 59 11.53 -1.64 -2.39
C GLN A 59 11.09 -0.92 -3.67
N PRO A 60 10.52 0.30 -3.55
CA PRO A 60 10.22 1.11 -4.72
C PRO A 60 11.48 1.32 -5.58
N CYS A 61 11.37 0.93 -6.84
CA CYS A 61 12.47 0.96 -7.81
C CYS A 61 12.07 1.58 -9.16
N SER A 62 10.83 2.03 -9.29
CA SER A 62 10.29 2.57 -10.53
C SER A 62 9.19 3.58 -10.26
N MET A 63 8.80 4.27 -11.33
CA MET A 63 7.62 5.11 -11.39
C MET A 63 6.92 4.93 -12.74
N GLY A 64 5.63 5.28 -12.79
CA GLY A 64 4.79 5.19 -13.98
C GLY A 64 4.12 6.52 -14.30
N GLY A 65 3.57 6.64 -15.50
CA GLY A 65 2.86 7.85 -15.94
C GLY A 65 1.51 8.09 -15.24
N ASP A 66 1.04 7.13 -14.45
CA ASP A 66 -0.23 7.15 -13.75
C ASP A 66 -0.04 7.02 -12.23
N ALA A 67 -1.04 7.46 -11.47
CA ALA A 67 -1.11 7.24 -10.03
C ALA A 67 -1.91 5.96 -9.71
N HIS A 68 -1.22 4.99 -9.12
CA HIS A 68 -1.69 3.64 -8.81
C HIS A 68 -2.21 3.48 -7.37
N PHE A 69 -1.99 4.49 -6.51
CA PHE A 69 -2.40 4.48 -5.09
C PHE A 69 -3.63 5.35 -4.80
N ASP A 70 -4.46 5.60 -5.79
CA ASP A 70 -5.72 6.33 -5.60
C ASP A 70 -6.72 5.50 -4.78
N TRP A 71 -6.99 5.90 -3.54
CA TRP A 71 -7.89 5.18 -2.64
C TRP A 71 -9.36 5.23 -3.06
N GLU A 72 -9.77 6.21 -3.87
CA GLU A 72 -11.16 6.30 -4.36
C GLU A 72 -11.53 5.09 -5.25
N LYS A 73 -10.53 4.37 -5.76
CA LYS A 73 -10.69 3.15 -6.56
C LYS A 73 -10.78 1.87 -5.70
N ALA A 74 -10.58 1.97 -4.38
CA ALA A 74 -10.68 0.85 -3.46
C ALA A 74 -12.14 0.54 -3.10
N SER A 75 -12.49 -0.73 -3.10
CA SER A 75 -13.83 -1.23 -2.78
C SER A 75 -13.78 -2.65 -2.20
N ASP A 76 -14.93 -3.15 -1.73
CA ASP A 76 -15.10 -4.53 -1.23
C ASP A 76 -13.99 -4.97 -0.25
N ILE A 77 -13.63 -4.10 0.70
CA ILE A 77 -12.56 -4.33 1.68
C ILE A 77 -12.99 -5.44 2.64
N LYS A 78 -12.18 -6.50 2.76
CA LYS A 78 -12.42 -7.61 3.69
C LYS A 78 -11.21 -7.83 4.58
N LEU A 79 -11.45 -7.97 5.88
CA LEU A 79 -10.45 -8.31 6.88
C LEU A 79 -10.58 -9.78 7.29
N TYR A 80 -9.45 -10.48 7.26
CA TYR A 80 -9.30 -11.82 7.82
C TYR A 80 -8.25 -11.76 8.94
N GLU A 81 -8.62 -12.23 10.12
CA GLU A 81 -7.75 -12.28 11.30
C GLU A 81 -7.37 -13.73 11.59
N LYS A 82 -6.09 -14.00 11.82
CA LYS A 82 -5.67 -15.26 12.42
C LYS A 82 -5.81 -15.10 13.94
N GLY A 83 -6.55 -15.99 14.60
CA GLY A 83 -6.79 -15.94 16.05
C GLY A 83 -5.58 -16.38 16.89
N ASP A 84 -4.37 -15.98 16.51
CA ASP A 84 -3.13 -16.33 17.19
C ASP A 84 -2.72 -15.19 18.13
N ASP A 85 -2.84 -15.42 19.44
CA ASP A 85 -2.60 -14.40 20.46
C ASP A 85 -1.13 -13.93 20.52
N PHE A 86 -0.20 -14.68 19.91
CA PHE A 86 1.23 -14.36 19.91
C PHE A 86 1.68 -13.52 18.70
N GLN A 87 0.94 -13.57 17.59
CA GLN A 87 1.28 -12.81 16.39
C GLN A 87 0.02 -12.19 15.77
N GLN A 88 -0.14 -10.89 15.96
CA GLN A 88 -1.26 -10.13 15.44
C GLN A 88 -1.07 -9.85 13.95
N LEU A 89 -1.36 -10.86 13.13
CA LEU A 89 -1.37 -10.81 11.69
C LEU A 89 -2.79 -10.69 11.15
N PHE A 90 -2.93 -9.76 10.20
CA PHE A 90 -4.17 -9.45 9.52
C PHE A 90 -3.97 -9.60 8.02
N LEU A 91 -4.90 -10.27 7.35
CA LEU A 91 -5.00 -10.23 5.90
C LEU A 91 -6.11 -9.26 5.53
N VAL A 92 -5.82 -8.33 4.64
CA VAL A 92 -6.80 -7.39 4.09
C VAL A 92 -6.85 -7.59 2.60
N SER A 93 -8.01 -7.96 2.06
CA SER A 93 -8.23 -7.94 0.61
C SER A 93 -8.97 -6.67 0.23
N ILE A 94 -8.45 -5.96 -0.76
CA ILE A 94 -9.07 -4.77 -1.37
C ILE A 94 -9.33 -5.10 -2.83
N THR A 95 -10.56 -4.87 -3.27
CA THR A 95 -10.87 -4.84 -4.69
C THR A 95 -10.51 -3.47 -5.24
N TYR A 96 -9.65 -3.44 -6.25
CA TYR A 96 -9.13 -2.21 -6.82
C TYR A 96 -9.58 -2.05 -8.27
N GLN A 97 -10.23 -0.92 -8.56
CA GLN A 97 -10.75 -0.60 -9.89
C GLN A 97 -9.74 0.24 -10.68
N GLY A 98 -8.76 -0.43 -11.29
CA GLY A 98 -7.84 0.18 -12.28
C GLY A 98 -8.41 0.13 -13.71
N ILE A 99 -7.53 -0.04 -14.70
CA ILE A 99 -7.93 -0.41 -16.08
C ILE A 99 -8.70 -1.73 -16.06
N PHE A 100 -8.23 -2.67 -15.24
CA PHE A 100 -8.90 -3.91 -14.91
C PHE A 100 -9.19 -3.98 -13.42
N LYS A 101 -10.32 -4.60 -13.07
CA LYS A 101 -10.65 -4.94 -11.69
C LYS A 101 -9.72 -6.06 -11.23
N HIS A 102 -9.02 -5.84 -10.13
CA HIS A 102 -8.13 -6.84 -9.53
C HIS A 102 -8.24 -6.79 -8.00
N ILE A 103 -7.81 -7.87 -7.34
CA ILE A 103 -7.75 -7.94 -5.88
C ILE A 103 -6.30 -7.79 -5.45
N LYS A 104 -6.06 -6.82 -4.57
CA LYS A 104 -4.81 -6.68 -3.83
C LYS A 104 -5.02 -7.23 -2.43
N ILE A 105 -4.10 -8.06 -1.95
CA ILE A 105 -4.16 -8.58 -0.59
C ILE A 105 -2.92 -8.12 0.16
N TYR A 106 -3.10 -7.51 1.32
CA TYR A 106 -2.03 -7.12 2.21
C TYR A 106 -1.98 -8.03 3.43
N MET A 107 -0.79 -8.47 3.81
CA MET A 107 -0.52 -8.98 5.15
C MET A 107 0.00 -7.85 6.01
N ILE A 108 -0.75 -7.48 7.04
CA ILE A 108 -0.42 -6.43 7.99
C ILE A 108 -0.09 -7.07 9.33
N GLU A 109 1.02 -6.66 9.92
CA GLU A 109 1.44 -7.07 11.24
C GLU A 109 1.35 -5.91 12.21
N TYR A 110 0.79 -6.17 13.40
CA TYR A 110 0.94 -5.29 14.54
C TYR A 110 2.08 -5.79 15.43
N LYS A 111 3.16 -5.00 15.51
CA LYS A 111 4.37 -5.33 16.26
C LYS A 111 4.92 -4.07 16.92
N ASP A 112 5.37 -4.19 18.17
CA ASP A 112 6.01 -3.10 18.92
C ASP A 112 5.19 -1.79 18.96
N GLY A 113 3.86 -1.91 18.99
CA GLY A 113 2.94 -0.77 19.03
C GLY A 113 2.65 -0.13 17.67
N LYS A 114 3.13 -0.71 16.57
CA LYS A 114 3.01 -0.16 15.21
C LYS A 114 2.43 -1.19 14.24
N LEU A 115 1.56 -0.72 13.34
CA LEU A 115 1.13 -1.47 12.16
C LEU A 115 2.15 -1.33 11.03
N GLY A 116 2.41 -2.42 10.34
CA GLY A 116 3.24 -2.41 9.14
C GLY A 116 2.90 -3.51 8.15
N ILE A 117 3.17 -3.24 6.88
CA ILE A 117 2.96 -4.17 5.79
C ILE A 117 4.11 -5.18 5.79
N GLN A 118 3.75 -6.46 5.82
CA GLN A 118 4.70 -7.58 5.71
C GLN A 118 4.76 -8.15 4.29
N HIS A 119 3.63 -8.12 3.58
CA HIS A 119 3.52 -8.67 2.23
C HIS A 119 2.37 -8.03 1.46
N GLU A 120 2.53 -7.94 0.15
CA GLU A 120 1.45 -7.67 -0.81
C GLU A 120 1.37 -8.88 -1.75
N PHE A 121 0.21 -9.53 -1.77
CA PHE A 121 -0.11 -10.58 -2.73
C PHE A 121 -0.84 -9.97 -3.93
N PHE A 122 -0.49 -10.49 -5.09
CA PHE A 122 -1.17 -10.20 -6.34
C PHE A 122 -1.99 -11.43 -6.73
N GLU A 123 -3.30 -11.27 -6.90
CA GLU A 123 -4.10 -12.31 -7.53
C GLU A 123 -3.73 -12.36 -9.02
N VAL A 124 -3.10 -13.45 -9.45
CA VAL A 124 -2.88 -13.74 -10.87
C VAL A 124 -4.16 -14.39 -11.39
N ILE A 125 -4.95 -13.65 -12.17
CA ILE A 125 -6.15 -14.14 -12.87
C ILE A 125 -5.76 -14.66 -14.25
#